data_AF-A0A0E3QVS9-F1
#
_entry.id   AF-A0A0E3QVS9-F1
#
_cell.length_a   1.000
_cell.length_b   1.000
_cell.length_c   1.000
_cell.angle_alpha   90.00
_cell.angle_beta   90.00
_cell.angle_gamma   90.00
#
_symmetry.space_group_name_H-M   'P 1'
#
loop_
_entity.id
_entity.type
_entity.pdbx_description
1 polymer ?
#
loop_
_entity_poly.entity_id
_entity_poly.type
_entity_poly.pdbx_seq_one_letter_code
_entity_poly.pdbx_strand_id
1 'polypeptide(L)'
;MLKDIAVGTCVHLLSRIDDKALDEFWKEISAGKSPIVDSQGNLGYSLLSEDGILFIRNDFAATSYEQFELVFGDLFLPDTVQELLLKDKVLLLMVCRKGTQDLLLSKLRTDVKFMLDLPRGEYFFFVFLLDAGAESFLNSTVHAIGFPSRMHLNSPELETFYLKHPVDIWEFVDPSPIDIKRGGPFYINMIMVNIEQIPGCSLLFSELLQEDESTPPL
;
A
#
# COMPACT_ATOMS: atom_id res chain seq x y z
N MET A 1 1.79 -16.18 21.64
CA MET A 1 0.80 -15.23 21.11
C MET A 1 1.58 -14.08 20.50
N LEU A 2 1.66 -14.04 19.17
CA LEU A 2 2.08 -12.84 18.46
C LEU A 2 1.01 -11.79 18.76
N LYS A 3 1.39 -10.67 19.38
CA LYS A 3 0.48 -9.58 19.69
C LYS A 3 0.01 -8.99 18.36
N ASP A 4 -1.30 -8.77 18.23
CA ASP A 4 -1.91 -8.00 17.16
C ASP A 4 -1.08 -6.74 16.90
N ILE A 5 -0.55 -6.59 15.67
CA ILE A 5 0.20 -5.40 15.30
C ILE A 5 -0.85 -4.33 14.98
N ALA A 6 -1.07 -3.43 15.94
CA ALA A 6 -1.85 -2.24 15.69
C ALA A 6 -1.20 -1.44 14.55
N VAL A 7 -2.00 -0.81 13.68
CA VAL A 7 -1.53 0.20 12.72
C VAL A 7 -0.67 1.25 13.44
N GLY A 8 -1.08 1.57 14.67
CA GLY A 8 -0.34 2.30 15.72
C GLY A 8 1.14 1.94 15.92
N THR A 9 1.58 0.75 15.51
CA THR A 9 2.95 0.25 15.66
C THR A 9 3.76 0.40 14.38
N CYS A 10 3.10 0.54 13.23
CA CYS A 10 3.69 0.91 11.94
C CYS A 10 3.81 2.46 11.79
N VAL A 11 3.64 3.20 12.90
CA VAL A 11 3.19 4.60 12.97
C VAL A 11 4.14 5.67 12.46
N HIS A 12 5.44 5.44 12.36
CA HIS A 12 6.33 6.55 11.98
C HIS A 12 6.05 7.17 10.60
N LEU A 13 5.43 6.42 9.68
CA LEU A 13 4.97 6.98 8.41
C LEU A 13 3.63 7.69 8.51
N LEU A 14 2.71 7.10 9.28
CA LEU A 14 1.35 7.61 9.40
C LEU A 14 1.27 8.85 10.28
N SER A 15 2.25 9.04 11.19
CA SER A 15 2.41 10.29 11.94
C SER A 15 2.72 11.50 11.07
N ARG A 16 3.00 11.31 9.77
CA ARG A 16 3.16 12.41 8.81
C ARG A 16 1.80 13.01 8.38
N ILE A 17 0.70 12.27 8.52
CA ILE A 17 -0.65 12.76 8.25
C ILE A 17 -1.26 13.24 9.57
N ASP A 18 -1.94 14.40 9.55
CA ASP A 18 -2.67 14.91 10.71
C ASP A 18 -3.75 13.93 11.19
N ASP A 19 -3.84 13.71 12.51
CA ASP A 19 -4.77 12.76 13.12
C ASP A 19 -6.23 13.03 12.71
N LYS A 20 -6.62 14.30 12.55
CA LYS A 20 -7.98 14.65 12.13
C LYS A 20 -8.24 14.23 10.69
N ALA A 21 -7.25 14.34 9.81
CA ALA A 21 -7.36 13.89 8.43
C ALA A 21 -7.45 12.36 8.34
N LEU A 22 -6.69 11.64 9.17
CA LEU A 22 -6.80 10.17 9.29
C LEU A 22 -8.17 9.73 9.83
N ASP A 23 -8.70 10.43 10.83
CA ASP A 23 -10.03 10.17 11.38
C ASP A 23 -11.14 10.41 10.34
N GLU A 24 -11.02 11.48 9.56
CA GLU A 24 -11.96 11.78 8.47
C GLU A 24 -11.88 10.73 7.35
N PHE A 25 -10.66 10.36 6.95
CA PHE A 25 -10.41 9.27 6.00
C PHE A 25 -11.05 7.95 6.47
N TRP A 26 -10.89 7.58 7.75
CA TRP A 26 -11.49 6.36 8.30
C TRP A 26 -13.01 6.42 8.33
N LYS A 27 -13.60 7.56 8.70
CA LYS A 27 -15.07 7.74 8.66
C LYS A 27 -15.63 7.54 7.26
N GLU A 28 -14.94 8.03 6.25
CA GLU A 28 -15.34 7.87 4.85
C GLU A 28 -15.25 6.41 4.37
N ILE A 29 -14.23 5.66 4.84
CA ILE A 29 -14.16 4.20 4.64
C ILE A 29 -15.36 3.51 5.25
N SER A 30 -15.67 3.81 6.51
CA SER A 30 -16.79 3.23 7.26
C SER A 30 -18.14 3.61 6.66
N ALA A 31 -18.24 4.74 5.97
CA ALA A 31 -19.40 5.15 5.17
C ALA A 31 -19.50 4.41 3.82
N GLY A 32 -18.59 3.47 3.53
CA GLY A 32 -18.61 2.65 2.31
C GLY A 32 -17.98 3.31 1.09
N LYS A 33 -17.35 4.48 1.24
CA LYS A 33 -16.71 5.20 0.12
C LYS A 33 -15.29 4.68 -0.13
N SER A 34 -14.62 5.21 -1.16
CA SER A 34 -13.23 4.90 -1.53
C SER A 34 -12.33 6.15 -1.41
N PRO A 35 -12.05 6.61 -0.18
CA PRO A 35 -11.29 7.83 0.02
C PRO A 35 -9.81 7.63 -0.29
N ILE A 36 -9.15 8.77 -0.50
CA ILE A 36 -7.71 8.93 -0.67
C ILE A 36 -7.29 10.06 0.28
N VAL A 37 -6.16 9.92 0.98
CA VAL A 37 -5.57 11.01 1.77
C VAL A 37 -4.06 11.09 1.53
N ASP A 38 -3.54 12.30 1.37
CA ASP A 38 -2.11 12.55 1.18
C ASP A 38 -1.41 13.01 2.47
N SER A 39 -0.09 13.20 2.42
CA SER A 39 0.74 13.68 3.53
C SER A 39 0.37 15.08 4.03
N GLN A 40 -0.38 15.87 3.25
CA GLN A 40 -0.87 17.19 3.66
C GLN A 40 -2.27 17.12 4.30
N GLY A 41 -2.88 15.94 4.35
CA GLY A 41 -4.24 15.74 4.85
C GLY A 41 -5.32 16.12 3.83
N ASN A 42 -4.98 16.28 2.55
CA ASN A 42 -5.96 16.55 1.51
C ASN A 42 -6.77 15.26 1.24
N LEU A 43 -8.08 15.35 1.39
CA LEU A 43 -8.99 14.24 1.13
C LEU A 43 -9.46 14.24 -0.34
N GLY A 44 -9.40 13.07 -0.96
CA GLY A 44 -9.90 12.79 -2.31
C GLY A 44 -10.68 11.49 -2.35
N TYR A 45 -11.10 11.09 -3.56
CA TYR A 45 -11.80 9.83 -3.79
C TYR A 45 -11.27 9.15 -5.04
N SER A 46 -11.15 7.83 -4.97
CA SER A 46 -10.85 7.00 -6.13
C SER A 46 -12.07 6.92 -7.05
N LEU A 47 -11.81 6.82 -8.36
CA LEU A 47 -12.83 6.72 -9.39
C LEU A 47 -12.76 5.34 -10.04
N LEU A 48 -13.90 4.67 -10.18
CA LEU A 48 -13.95 3.43 -10.95
C LEU A 48 -14.12 3.78 -12.43
N SER A 49 -13.15 3.40 -13.26
CA SER A 49 -13.22 3.56 -14.71
C SER A 49 -14.24 2.61 -15.35
N GLU A 50 -14.65 2.90 -16.58
CA GLU A 50 -15.55 2.04 -17.36
C GLU A 50 -14.96 0.64 -17.61
N ASP A 51 -13.63 0.55 -17.69
CA ASP A 51 -12.89 -0.71 -17.87
C ASP A 51 -12.72 -1.51 -16.56
N GLY A 52 -13.33 -1.05 -15.46
CA GLY A 52 -13.28 -1.76 -14.17
C GLY A 52 -11.94 -1.62 -13.45
N ILE A 53 -11.18 -0.55 -13.71
CA ILE A 53 -9.93 -0.21 -12.99
C ILE A 53 -10.22 0.92 -12.00
N LEU A 54 -9.76 0.77 -10.76
CA LEU A 54 -9.83 1.80 -9.73
C LEU A 54 -8.72 2.84 -9.94
N PHE A 55 -9.08 4.00 -10.47
CA PHE A 55 -8.20 5.14 -10.60
C PHE A 55 -8.02 5.84 -9.25
N ILE A 56 -6.81 5.79 -8.73
CA ILE A 56 -6.41 6.47 -7.51
C ILE A 56 -5.81 7.80 -7.94
N ARG A 57 -6.52 8.90 -7.68
CA ARG A 57 -5.98 10.24 -7.89
C ARG A 57 -4.69 10.36 -7.08
N ASN A 58 -3.67 10.87 -7.74
CA ASN A 58 -2.43 11.20 -7.09
C ASN A 58 -2.32 12.72 -6.89
N ASP A 59 -2.05 13.14 -5.66
CA ASP A 59 -1.79 14.54 -5.29
C ASP A 59 -0.31 14.77 -4.87
N PHE A 60 0.61 13.84 -5.19
CA PHE A 60 2.06 14.03 -5.00
C PHE A 60 2.51 15.35 -5.64
N ALA A 61 3.17 16.20 -4.85
CA ALA A 61 3.65 17.50 -5.29
C ALA A 61 4.77 17.32 -6.32
N ALA A 62 4.43 17.42 -7.61
CA ALA A 62 5.41 17.46 -8.67
C ALA A 62 6.03 18.86 -8.74
N THR A 63 7.36 18.95 -8.81
CA THR A 63 7.99 20.18 -9.32
C THR A 63 7.51 20.39 -10.76
N SER A 64 7.41 21.64 -11.23
CA SER A 64 6.77 22.01 -12.52
C SER A 64 7.35 21.35 -13.79
N TYR A 65 8.37 20.49 -13.66
CA TYR A 65 9.03 19.76 -14.73
C TYR A 65 8.97 18.23 -14.58
N GLU A 66 8.36 17.69 -13.51
CA GLU A 66 8.24 16.25 -13.32
C GLU A 66 7.19 15.67 -14.27
N GLN A 67 7.66 14.75 -15.12
CA GLN A 67 6.79 13.95 -15.98
C GLN A 67 6.25 12.78 -15.16
N PHE A 68 4.97 12.49 -15.35
CA PHE A 68 4.30 11.40 -14.68
C PHE A 68 4.33 10.12 -15.54
N GLU A 69 4.27 8.98 -14.89
CA GLU A 69 4.20 7.66 -15.51
C GLU A 69 3.04 6.87 -14.88
N LEU A 70 2.29 6.17 -15.74
CA LEU A 70 1.19 5.33 -15.30
C LEU A 70 1.71 4.06 -14.63
N VAL A 71 1.18 3.79 -13.44
CA VAL A 71 1.45 2.60 -12.65
C VAL A 71 0.14 1.84 -12.45
N PHE A 72 0.09 0.63 -12.97
CA PHE A 72 -1.00 -0.31 -12.77
C PHE A 72 -0.61 -1.30 -11.69
N GLY A 73 -1.55 -1.64 -10.80
CA GLY A 73 -1.30 -2.67 -9.82
C GLY A 73 -2.47 -3.63 -9.63
N ASP A 74 -2.10 -4.82 -9.18
CA ASP A 74 -3.00 -5.94 -8.97
C ASP A 74 -2.68 -6.61 -7.63
N LEU A 75 -3.66 -7.29 -7.04
CA LEU A 75 -3.52 -7.95 -5.75
C LEU A 75 -3.58 -9.47 -5.93
N PHE A 76 -2.51 -10.15 -5.53
CA PHE A 76 -2.54 -11.59 -5.31
C PHE A 76 -2.90 -11.89 -3.86
N LEU A 77 -3.99 -12.63 -3.67
CA LEU A 77 -4.52 -13.02 -2.37
C LEU A 77 -4.36 -14.54 -2.21
N PRO A 78 -3.38 -15.03 -1.44
CA PRO A 78 -3.30 -16.45 -1.08
C PRO A 78 -4.55 -16.90 -0.30
N ASP A 79 -4.88 -18.19 -0.33
CA ASP A 79 -6.06 -18.74 0.35
C ASP A 79 -6.13 -18.34 1.84
N THR A 80 -4.98 -18.35 2.52
CA THR A 80 -4.86 -17.93 3.93
C THR A 80 -5.26 -16.48 4.18
N VAL A 81 -5.11 -15.60 3.18
CA VAL A 81 -5.53 -14.19 3.25
C VAL A 81 -6.97 -14.03 2.76
N GLN A 82 -7.41 -14.82 1.77
CA GLN A 82 -8.81 -14.83 1.32
C GLN A 82 -9.77 -15.21 2.46
N GLU A 83 -9.39 -16.16 3.31
CA GLU A 83 -10.18 -16.52 4.50
C GLU A 83 -10.35 -15.34 5.49
N LEU A 84 -9.35 -14.44 5.57
CA LEU A 84 -9.43 -13.26 6.42
C LEU A 84 -10.41 -12.21 5.87
N LEU A 85 -10.52 -12.10 4.53
CA LEU A 85 -11.42 -11.18 3.83
C LEU A 85 -12.91 -11.53 3.99
N LEU A 86 -13.24 -12.73 4.46
CA LEU A 86 -14.63 -13.11 4.78
C LEU A 86 -15.19 -12.36 6.01
N LYS A 87 -14.33 -11.66 6.76
CA LYS A 87 -14.70 -10.79 7.88
C LYS A 87 -14.82 -9.34 7.41
N ASP A 88 -15.31 -8.47 8.29
CA ASP A 88 -15.31 -7.02 8.04
C ASP A 88 -13.88 -6.47 7.97
N LYS A 89 -13.30 -6.48 6.76
CA LYS A 89 -11.93 -6.03 6.50
C LYS A 89 -11.89 -4.95 5.44
N VAL A 90 -10.88 -4.09 5.54
CA VAL A 90 -10.58 -3.07 4.54
C VAL A 90 -9.17 -3.25 4.00
N LEU A 91 -9.00 -3.06 2.70
CA LEU A 91 -7.70 -2.99 2.05
C LEU A 91 -7.29 -1.54 1.84
N LEU A 92 -6.08 -1.20 2.24
CA LEU A 92 -5.49 0.11 2.01
C LEU A 92 -4.18 -0.02 1.26
N LEU A 93 -4.03 0.75 0.18
CA LEU A 93 -2.75 1.01 -0.45
C LEU A 93 -2.06 2.16 0.29
N MET A 94 -0.78 1.98 0.58
CA MET A 94 0.14 3.04 0.97
C MET A 94 1.23 3.15 -0.09
N VAL A 95 1.43 4.37 -0.59
CA VAL A 95 2.53 4.71 -1.50
C VAL A 95 3.36 5.79 -0.83
N CYS A 96 4.67 5.58 -0.73
CA CYS A 96 5.61 6.54 -0.13
C CYS A 96 6.74 6.81 -1.12
N ARG A 97 7.05 8.07 -1.39
CA ARG A 97 8.17 8.44 -2.27
C ARG A 97 9.46 8.52 -1.44
N LYS A 98 10.45 7.69 -1.77
CA LYS A 98 11.75 7.62 -1.08
C LYS A 98 12.46 8.98 -1.18
N GLY A 99 13.13 9.40 -0.10
CA GLY A 99 13.87 10.66 -0.05
C GLY A 99 12.98 11.90 0.08
N THR A 100 11.67 11.72 0.30
CA THR A 100 10.72 12.81 0.49
C THR A 100 9.79 12.54 1.67
N GLN A 101 9.03 13.55 2.08
CA GLN A 101 7.97 13.38 3.07
C GLN A 101 6.63 12.95 2.45
N ASP A 102 6.59 12.74 1.13
CA ASP A 102 5.33 12.53 0.46
C ASP A 102 4.82 11.10 0.65
N LEU A 103 3.54 11.00 1.00
CA LEU A 103 2.85 9.75 1.24
C LEU A 103 1.39 9.85 0.79
N LEU A 104 0.84 8.74 0.31
CA LEU A 104 -0.55 8.61 -0.12
C LEU A 104 -1.15 7.35 0.49
N LEU A 105 -2.36 7.46 1.04
CA LEU A 105 -3.21 6.33 1.42
C LEU A 105 -4.45 6.30 0.54
N SER A 106 -4.83 5.11 0.08
CA SER A 106 -6.06 4.93 -0.69
C SER A 106 -6.74 3.63 -0.33
N LYS A 107 -8.07 3.66 -0.19
CA LYS A 107 -8.85 2.42 -0.04
C LYS A 107 -8.86 1.65 -1.36
N LEU A 108 -8.40 0.40 -1.31
CA LEU A 108 -8.48 -0.54 -2.41
C LEU A 108 -9.75 -1.37 -2.38
N ARG A 109 -9.97 -2.08 -3.49
CA ARG A 109 -10.99 -3.10 -3.66
C ARG A 109 -10.32 -4.42 -4.03
N THR A 110 -10.88 -5.54 -3.60
CA THR A 110 -10.35 -6.89 -3.88
C THR A 110 -10.65 -7.37 -5.30
N ASP A 111 -11.67 -6.81 -5.94
CA ASP A 111 -12.26 -7.30 -7.19
C ASP A 111 -11.80 -6.55 -8.44
N VAL A 112 -10.98 -5.50 -8.27
CA VAL A 112 -10.53 -4.63 -9.36
C VAL A 112 -9.07 -4.26 -9.20
N LYS A 113 -8.40 -4.09 -10.34
CA LYS A 113 -7.04 -3.54 -10.40
C LYS A 113 -7.05 -2.06 -10.04
N PHE A 114 -5.90 -1.53 -9.64
CA PHE A 114 -5.74 -0.10 -9.41
C PHE A 114 -4.78 0.55 -10.40
N MET A 115 -4.94 1.85 -10.60
CA MET A 115 -4.06 2.67 -11.43
C MET A 115 -3.74 3.97 -10.69
N LEU A 116 -2.46 4.35 -10.72
CA LEU A 116 -1.97 5.64 -10.24
C LEU A 116 -1.16 6.30 -11.35
N ASP A 117 -1.13 7.64 -11.35
CA ASP A 117 -0.20 8.41 -12.16
C ASP A 117 0.85 8.99 -11.23
N LEU A 118 2.10 8.53 -11.29
CA LEU A 118 3.14 8.94 -10.34
C LEU A 118 4.23 9.76 -11.03
N PRO A 119 4.75 10.84 -10.39
CA PRO A 119 5.95 11.49 -10.90
C PRO A 119 7.12 10.50 -10.85
N ARG A 120 8.13 10.69 -11.69
CA ARG A 120 9.31 9.81 -11.67
C ARG A 120 10.04 9.85 -10.32
N GLY A 121 10.55 8.71 -9.89
CA GLY A 121 11.28 8.55 -8.63
C GLY A 121 11.18 7.14 -8.06
N GLU A 122 11.79 6.94 -6.90
CA GLU A 122 11.74 5.67 -6.18
C GLU A 122 10.59 5.67 -5.18
N TYR A 123 9.79 4.61 -5.17
CA TYR A 123 8.59 4.50 -4.33
C TYR A 123 8.52 3.18 -3.59
N PHE A 124 8.12 3.24 -2.34
CA PHE A 124 7.67 2.08 -1.58
C PHE A 124 6.16 1.90 -1.76
N PHE A 125 5.73 0.65 -1.99
CA PHE A 125 4.33 0.27 -2.07
C PHE A 125 4.04 -0.78 -1.01
N PHE A 126 2.97 -0.56 -0.24
CA PHE A 126 2.46 -1.54 0.71
C PHE A 126 0.95 -1.61 0.64
N VAL A 127 0.38 -2.81 0.83
CA VAL A 127 -1.08 -2.97 0.94
C VAL A 127 -1.40 -3.54 2.32
N PHE A 128 -2.27 -2.90 3.09
CA PHE A 128 -2.65 -3.38 4.41
C PHE A 128 -4.05 -3.96 4.38
N LEU A 129 -4.21 -5.16 4.95
CA LEU A 129 -5.52 -5.71 5.29
C LEU A 129 -5.81 -5.42 6.76
N LEU A 130 -6.81 -4.58 7.00
CA LEU A 130 -7.13 -4.04 8.31
C LEU A 130 -8.52 -4.47 8.80
N ASP A 131 -8.72 -4.43 10.10
CA ASP A 131 -10.04 -4.60 10.70
C ASP A 131 -10.93 -3.37 10.46
N ALA A 132 -12.03 -3.54 9.73
CA ALA A 132 -12.95 -2.44 9.43
C ALA A 132 -13.83 -2.06 10.62
N GLY A 133 -13.96 -2.94 11.62
CA GLY A 133 -14.73 -2.71 12.84
C GLY A 133 -14.04 -1.80 13.89
N ALA A 134 -12.81 -1.38 13.64
CA ALA A 134 -12.07 -0.52 14.56
C ALA A 134 -12.66 0.90 14.63
N GLU A 135 -12.68 1.50 15.82
CA GLU A 135 -13.21 2.85 16.04
C GLU A 135 -12.42 3.94 15.31
N SER A 136 -11.12 3.74 15.14
CA SER A 136 -10.22 4.62 14.38
C SER A 136 -9.20 3.82 13.59
N PHE A 137 -8.63 4.46 12.58
CA PHE A 137 -7.60 3.86 11.73
C PHE A 137 -6.37 3.41 12.54
N LEU A 138 -5.86 4.27 13.44
CA LEU A 138 -4.67 3.98 14.25
C LEU A 138 -4.87 2.82 15.23
N ASN A 139 -6.11 2.61 15.69
CA ASN A 139 -6.50 1.50 16.56
C ASN A 139 -6.84 0.21 15.79
N SER A 140 -6.85 0.26 14.45
CA SER A 140 -7.12 -0.92 13.64
C SER A 140 -5.96 -1.92 13.72
N THR A 141 -6.29 -3.20 13.58
CA THR A 141 -5.31 -4.30 13.58
C THR A 141 -4.94 -4.66 12.15
N VAL A 142 -3.64 -4.77 11.87
CA VAL A 142 -3.13 -5.28 10.59
C VAL A 142 -3.16 -6.80 10.63
N HIS A 143 -3.86 -7.42 9.67
CA HIS A 143 -3.96 -8.87 9.54
C HIS A 143 -3.08 -9.44 8.42
N ALA A 144 -2.85 -8.66 7.37
CA ALA A 144 -1.98 -9.04 6.26
C ALA A 144 -1.35 -7.80 5.63
N ILE A 145 -0.20 -8.01 4.99
CA ILE A 145 0.59 -6.97 4.35
C ILE A 145 0.97 -7.45 2.95
N GLY A 146 0.71 -6.60 1.97
CA GLY A 146 1.07 -6.78 0.58
C GLY A 146 2.40 -6.11 0.28
N PHE A 147 3.28 -6.86 -0.35
CA PHE A 147 4.56 -6.39 -0.86
C PHE A 147 4.59 -6.54 -2.38
N PRO A 148 5.36 -5.70 -3.09
CA PRO A 148 5.64 -5.95 -4.49
C PRO A 148 6.24 -7.33 -4.72
N SER A 149 5.95 -7.92 -5.86
CA SER A 149 6.58 -9.17 -6.28
C SER A 149 8.01 -8.96 -6.80
N ARG A 150 8.92 -9.90 -6.48
CA ARG A 150 10.32 -9.94 -6.95
C ARG A 150 10.46 -10.21 -8.45
N MET A 151 9.70 -11.17 -8.96
CA MET A 151 10.06 -11.81 -10.24
C MET A 151 9.25 -11.34 -11.45
N HIS A 152 8.13 -10.64 -11.25
CA HIS A 152 7.25 -10.32 -12.38
C HIS A 152 6.53 -8.97 -12.26
N LEU A 153 7.27 -7.92 -11.90
CA LEU A 153 6.93 -6.56 -12.35
C LEU A 153 6.69 -6.67 -13.88
N ASN A 154 5.43 -6.59 -14.33
CA ASN A 154 4.95 -6.79 -15.71
C ASN A 154 4.57 -8.22 -16.22
N SER A 155 4.44 -9.27 -15.39
CA SER A 155 3.88 -10.57 -15.86
C SER A 155 2.98 -11.29 -14.83
N PRO A 156 1.76 -10.76 -14.58
CA PRO A 156 0.84 -11.24 -13.52
C PRO A 156 0.37 -12.71 -13.67
N GLU A 157 0.31 -13.23 -14.89
CA GLU A 157 -0.19 -14.59 -15.16
C GLU A 157 0.77 -15.69 -14.67
N LEU A 158 2.08 -15.42 -14.62
CA LEU A 158 3.09 -16.37 -14.17
C LEU A 158 3.12 -16.48 -12.64
N GLU A 159 2.91 -15.37 -11.93
CA GLU A 159 2.87 -15.35 -10.45
C GLU A 159 1.75 -16.20 -9.87
N THR A 160 0.56 -16.13 -10.48
CA THR A 160 -0.63 -16.86 -10.01
C THR A 160 -0.42 -18.39 -10.00
N PHE A 161 0.46 -18.91 -10.85
CA PHE A 161 0.78 -20.34 -10.90
C PHE A 161 1.80 -20.76 -9.83
N TYR A 162 2.87 -19.99 -9.65
CA TYR A 162 3.90 -20.29 -8.64
C TYR A 162 3.40 -20.08 -7.20
N LEU A 163 2.56 -19.06 -6.98
CA LEU A 163 2.01 -18.73 -5.66
C LEU A 163 0.85 -19.65 -5.20
N LYS A 164 0.44 -20.64 -6.00
CA LYS A 164 -0.45 -21.74 -5.55
C LYS A 164 0.28 -22.85 -4.79
N HIS A 165 1.60 -22.95 -4.94
CA HIS A 165 2.44 -23.96 -4.27
C HIS A 165 3.71 -23.40 -3.57
N PRO A 166 3.72 -22.19 -3.00
CA PRO A 166 4.92 -21.63 -2.38
C PRO A 166 5.11 -22.27 -1.02
N VAL A 167 6.24 -22.96 -0.84
CA VAL A 167 6.70 -23.39 0.49
C VAL A 167 7.21 -22.18 1.29
N ASP A 168 7.63 -21.11 0.60
CA ASP A 168 8.07 -19.85 1.22
C ASP A 168 7.63 -18.63 0.39
N ILE A 169 6.54 -17.97 0.81
CA ILE A 169 6.01 -16.77 0.14
C ILE A 169 7.02 -15.60 0.17
N TRP A 170 7.96 -15.61 1.12
CA TRP A 170 9.01 -14.58 1.24
C TRP A 170 9.99 -14.57 0.09
N GLU A 171 10.17 -15.71 -0.58
CA GLU A 171 11.04 -15.80 -1.75
C GLU A 171 10.50 -15.03 -2.95
N PHE A 172 9.21 -14.68 -2.94
CA PHE A 172 8.50 -14.03 -4.04
C PHE A 172 8.24 -12.55 -3.82
N VAL A 173 8.46 -12.01 -2.62
CA VAL A 173 8.19 -10.60 -2.30
C VAL A 173 9.46 -9.76 -2.19
N ASP A 174 9.39 -8.54 -2.70
CA ASP A 174 10.44 -7.53 -2.61
C ASP A 174 9.89 -6.25 -1.94
N PRO A 175 10.25 -5.97 -0.68
CA PRO A 175 9.86 -4.73 -0.02
C PRO A 175 10.72 -3.53 -0.45
N SER A 176 11.69 -3.71 -1.36
CA SER A 176 12.57 -2.64 -1.84
C SER A 176 11.78 -1.57 -2.61
N PRO A 177 12.26 -0.31 -2.62
CA PRO A 177 11.66 0.73 -3.45
C PRO A 177 11.70 0.35 -4.94
N ILE A 178 10.67 0.75 -5.67
CA ILE A 178 10.56 0.60 -7.12
C ILE A 178 10.88 1.93 -7.79
N ASP A 179 11.86 1.92 -8.71
CA ASP A 179 12.22 3.08 -9.53
C ASP A 179 11.25 3.26 -10.71
N ILE A 180 10.36 4.24 -10.56
CA ILE A 180 9.45 4.72 -11.61
C ILE A 180 10.22 5.70 -12.50
N LYS A 181 10.80 5.14 -13.56
CA LYS A 181 11.59 5.87 -14.55
C LYS A 181 10.82 6.15 -15.83
N ARG A 182 11.46 6.80 -16.80
CA ARG A 182 10.84 7.04 -18.11
C ARG A 182 10.56 5.73 -18.87
N GLY A 183 9.39 5.66 -19.49
CA GLY A 183 9.07 4.64 -20.49
C GLY A 183 8.05 3.62 -20.03
N GLY A 184 7.09 4.02 -19.18
CA GLY A 184 5.98 3.19 -18.74
C GLY A 184 5.06 2.72 -19.88
N PRO A 185 3.95 2.02 -19.55
CA PRO A 185 3.40 1.84 -18.20
C PRO A 185 4.18 0.83 -17.33
N PHE A 186 4.08 0.99 -16.02
CA PHE A 186 4.63 0.06 -15.02
C PHE A 186 3.51 -0.81 -14.47
N TYR A 187 3.80 -2.09 -14.22
CA TYR A 187 2.87 -3.02 -13.59
C TYR A 187 3.47 -3.60 -12.31
N ILE A 188 2.76 -3.42 -11.19
CA ILE A 188 3.19 -3.84 -9.86
C ILE A 188 2.16 -4.82 -9.31
N ASN A 189 2.53 -6.09 -9.23
CA ASN A 189 1.71 -7.08 -8.55
C ASN A 189 2.07 -7.10 -7.06
N MET A 190 1.06 -6.98 -6.22
CA MET A 190 1.21 -6.99 -4.76
C MET A 190 0.79 -8.36 -4.23
N ILE A 191 1.71 -9.06 -3.57
CA ILE A 191 1.45 -10.36 -2.96
C ILE A 191 1.12 -10.14 -1.49
N MET A 192 -0.10 -10.45 -1.10
CA MET A 192 -0.54 -10.34 0.29
C MET A 192 0.00 -11.49 1.14
N VAL A 193 0.62 -11.18 2.27
CA VAL A 193 1.18 -12.13 3.23
C VAL A 193 0.48 -11.94 4.58
N ASN A 194 0.02 -13.04 5.18
CA ASN A 194 -0.56 -12.99 6.53
C ASN A 194 0.52 -12.53 7.53
N ILE A 195 0.17 -11.59 8.40
CA ILE A 195 1.11 -10.98 9.35
C ILE A 195 1.79 -11.99 10.29
N GLU A 196 1.09 -13.09 10.62
CA GLU A 196 1.64 -14.17 11.45
C GLU A 196 2.79 -14.93 10.77
N GLN A 197 2.87 -14.85 9.44
CA GLN A 197 3.91 -15.46 8.62
C GLN A 197 5.09 -14.52 8.38
N ILE A 198 5.08 -13.31 8.97
CA ILE A 198 6.12 -12.29 8.80
C ILE A 198 7.05 -12.28 10.02
N PRO A 199 8.23 -12.91 9.97
CA PRO A 199 9.18 -12.89 11.08
C PRO A 199 9.65 -11.45 11.33
N GLY A 200 9.54 -10.97 12.57
CA GLY A 200 10.04 -9.62 12.90
C GLY A 200 9.30 -8.48 12.20
N CYS A 201 8.03 -8.65 11.82
CA CYS A 201 7.24 -7.64 11.10
C CYS A 201 7.32 -6.21 11.65
N SER A 202 7.39 -6.05 12.99
CA SER A 202 7.54 -4.74 13.63
C SER A 202 8.88 -4.07 13.32
N LEU A 203 9.94 -4.86 13.15
CA LEU A 203 11.28 -4.39 12.79
C LEU A 203 11.38 -4.05 11.31
N LEU A 204 10.68 -4.80 10.44
CA LEU A 204 10.71 -4.59 8.99
C LEU A 204 10.34 -3.17 8.58
N PHE A 205 9.25 -2.60 9.12
CA PHE A 205 8.89 -1.20 8.85
C PHE A 205 9.86 -0.21 9.48
N SER A 206 10.38 -0.53 10.67
CA SER A 206 11.36 0.33 11.33
C SER A 206 12.65 0.42 10.51
N GLU A 207 13.12 -0.68 9.93
CA GLU A 207 14.37 -0.77 9.17
C GLU A 207 14.24 -0.20 7.75
N LEU A 208 13.15 -0.53 7.02
CA LEU A 208 12.93 -0.05 5.65
C LEU A 208 12.87 1.48 5.53
N LEU A 209 12.61 2.17 6.64
CA LEU A 209 12.26 3.59 6.66
C LEU A 209 13.20 4.42 7.54
N GLN A 210 14.09 3.78 8.30
CA GLN A 210 15.22 4.45 8.96
C GLN A 210 16.16 5.11 7.94
N GLU A 211 16.22 4.63 6.68
CA GLU A 211 17.04 5.25 5.64
C GLU A 211 16.60 6.69 5.27
N ASP A 212 15.36 7.10 5.54
CA ASP A 212 14.88 8.47 5.29
C ASP A 212 15.16 9.43 6.48
N GLU A 213 15.58 8.91 7.64
CA GLU A 213 15.99 9.74 8.80
C GLU A 213 17.46 10.18 8.73
N SER A 214 18.21 9.88 7.66
CA SER A 214 19.51 10.49 7.44
C SER A 214 19.33 11.98 7.15
N THR A 215 19.28 12.77 8.23
CA THR A 215 19.44 14.22 8.40
C THR A 215 19.43 15.09 7.14
N PRO A 216 18.63 16.18 7.10
CA PRO A 216 18.84 17.21 6.08
C PRO A 216 20.29 17.71 6.15
N PRO A 217 20.97 17.95 5.02
CA PRO A 217 22.27 18.61 5.08
C PRO A 217 22.09 19.99 5.71
N LEU A 218 22.90 20.26 6.73
CA LEU A 218 23.04 21.56 7.42
C LEU A 218 23.39 22.69 6.45
#